data_AF-S5ZWW0-F1
#
_entry.id   AF-S5ZWW0-F1
#
_cell.length_a   1.000
_cell.length_b   1.000
_cell.length_c   1.000
_cell.angle_alpha   90.00
_cell.angle_beta   90.00
_cell.angle_gamma   90.00
#
_symmetry.space_group_name_H-M   'P 1'
#
loop_
_entity.id
_entity.type
_entity.pdbx_description
1 polymer ?
#
loop_
_entity_poly.entity_id
_entity_poly.type
_entity_poly.pdbx_seq_one_letter_code
_entity_poly.pdbx_strand_id
1 'polypeptide(L)'
;MVTRRQFLYILGGTVAVAVLGGGVYFLTRTPSQQPQKPKTLSGKLTILGRSGYHETIVRNLMDTFSKKYPDVSLDYVPKGYTDEYQTIVLSMRNKSTDYDVLYIDEPWIHMMINNGWLLPIDQPNLSNYPDSLKSWPTVNGKTYAQAITGNANFLFYRKDILDSIGEQPPQTWDDVLRIAKKVKSKYTDVGVKLYGFGAYSVKGTSIAQDTFPAILYPFGGRYFADDGVTPALKSQAAIDALEFFKELKNYSHPRMTEFQSLAEYSDAILRGEVAVGVAWNGWLADIDNPQKSQVVGKIEVQPYPRQKTFFGAQSGVWYMAASAFTTNPDAAIEFVKVSTSFEAQKRAALEAGLPPTRLNVFTDDDYKSKRRLADKFREIILNAKPVRTNPLWGDMAENVGTYLYMGLLGQISAEEAINKAHEEMVKVTSAIKS
;
A
#
# COMPACT_ATOMS: atom_id res chain seq x y z
N MET A 1 -15.50 -27.78 10.64
CA MET A 1 -16.72 -27.42 9.87
C MET A 1 -16.63 -25.96 9.49
N VAL A 2 -16.58 -25.68 8.19
CA VAL A 2 -16.41 -24.34 7.60
C VAL A 2 -17.82 -23.74 7.38
N THR A 3 -18.09 -22.54 7.86
CA THR A 3 -19.45 -21.94 7.81
C THR A 3 -19.74 -21.26 6.47
N ARG A 4 -21.04 -21.05 6.16
CA ARG A 4 -21.55 -20.45 4.89
C ARG A 4 -20.88 -19.12 4.49
N ARG A 5 -20.36 -18.34 5.44
CA ARG A 5 -19.61 -17.10 5.16
C ARG A 5 -18.18 -17.35 4.68
N GLN A 6 -17.51 -18.41 5.14
CA GLN A 6 -16.19 -18.81 4.65
C GLN A 6 -16.27 -19.41 3.23
N PHE A 7 -17.42 -19.99 2.86
CA PHE A 7 -17.65 -20.57 1.52
C PHE A 7 -17.65 -19.52 0.39
N LEU A 8 -17.94 -18.25 0.71
CA LEU A 8 -17.88 -17.14 -0.27
C LEU A 8 -16.47 -16.57 -0.49
N TYR A 9 -15.49 -16.94 0.33
CA TYR A 9 -14.10 -16.45 0.21
C TYR A 9 -13.17 -17.40 -0.57
N ILE A 10 -13.60 -18.64 -0.86
CA ILE A 10 -12.75 -19.69 -1.47
C ILE A 10 -13.01 -19.86 -2.98
N LEU A 11 -14.14 -19.40 -3.52
CA LEU A 11 -14.57 -19.67 -4.90
C LEU A 11 -13.99 -18.73 -5.98
N GLY A 12 -12.76 -18.24 -5.78
CA GLY A 12 -11.99 -17.50 -6.79
C GLY A 12 -11.11 -18.37 -7.69
N GLY A 13 -11.21 -19.70 -7.62
CA GLY A 13 -10.28 -20.62 -8.28
C GLY A 13 -10.95 -21.74 -9.07
N THR A 14 -10.68 -21.74 -10.39
CA THR A 14 -10.83 -22.86 -11.35
C THR A 14 -12.24 -23.36 -11.68
N VAL A 15 -12.80 -22.85 -12.79
CA VAL A 15 -13.74 -23.61 -13.61
C VAL A 15 -12.99 -24.09 -14.86
N ALA A 16 -12.72 -25.39 -14.92
CA ALA A 16 -12.32 -26.06 -16.15
C ALA A 16 -13.55 -26.18 -17.07
N VAL A 17 -13.51 -25.53 -18.23
CA VAL A 17 -14.57 -25.62 -19.25
C VAL A 17 -14.33 -26.88 -20.08
N ALA A 18 -15.24 -27.85 -19.97
CA ALA A 18 -15.35 -28.95 -20.90
C ALA A 18 -15.94 -28.43 -22.22
N VAL A 19 -15.19 -28.59 -23.31
CA VAL A 19 -15.62 -28.26 -24.67
C VAL A 19 -16.54 -29.37 -25.17
N LEU A 20 -17.81 -29.06 -25.42
CA LEU A 20 -18.66 -29.81 -26.33
C LEU A 20 -19.23 -28.87 -27.39
N GLY A 21 -18.87 -29.18 -28.64
CA GLY A 21 -19.20 -28.40 -29.82
C GLY A 21 -20.66 -28.49 -30.22
N GLY A 22 -21.10 -27.42 -30.88
CA GLY A 22 -22.42 -27.30 -31.51
C GLY A 22 -22.56 -25.92 -32.09
N GLY A 23 -22.18 -25.75 -33.36
CA GLY A 23 -22.22 -24.47 -34.06
C GLY A 23 -23.66 -23.98 -34.27
N VAL A 24 -23.91 -22.73 -33.87
CA VAL A 24 -25.04 -21.93 -34.37
C VAL A 24 -24.49 -20.58 -34.79
N TYR A 25 -24.51 -20.33 -36.10
CA TYR A 25 -24.03 -19.11 -36.72
C TYR A 25 -25.09 -18.01 -36.53
N PHE A 26 -25.03 -17.27 -35.41
CA PHE A 26 -25.79 -16.04 -35.25
C PHE A 26 -25.00 -14.89 -35.89
N LEU A 27 -25.54 -14.34 -36.97
CA LEU A 27 -25.14 -13.03 -37.51
C LEU A 27 -25.45 -11.96 -36.46
N THR A 28 -24.52 -11.69 -35.56
CA THR A 28 -24.60 -10.54 -34.65
C THR A 28 -24.20 -9.29 -35.44
N ARG A 29 -25.18 -8.47 -35.81
CA ARG A 29 -24.93 -7.07 -36.12
C ARG A 29 -24.27 -6.45 -34.89
N THR A 30 -23.01 -6.06 -35.01
CA THR A 30 -22.33 -5.24 -34.01
C THR A 30 -23.17 -3.97 -33.84
N PRO A 31 -23.70 -3.67 -32.64
CA PRO A 31 -24.36 -2.39 -32.42
C PRO A 31 -23.30 -1.31 -32.65
N SER A 32 -23.53 -0.43 -33.62
CA SER A 32 -22.72 0.77 -33.77
C SER A 32 -22.82 1.56 -32.47
N GLN A 33 -21.72 1.64 -31.71
CA GLN A 33 -21.63 2.57 -30.59
C GLN A 33 -21.79 3.98 -31.17
N GLN A 34 -22.97 4.57 -30.95
CA GLN A 34 -23.13 6.00 -31.19
C GLN A 34 -22.15 6.73 -30.26
N PRO A 35 -21.42 7.74 -30.76
CA PRO A 35 -20.61 8.60 -29.90
C PRO A 35 -21.53 9.20 -28.84
N GLN A 36 -21.34 8.83 -27.57
CA GLN A 36 -22.06 9.49 -26.47
C GLN A 36 -21.67 10.96 -26.48
N LYS A 37 -22.67 11.85 -26.58
CA LYS A 37 -22.46 13.27 -26.29
C LYS A 37 -21.78 13.39 -24.92
N PRO A 38 -20.84 14.33 -24.72
CA PRO A 38 -20.22 14.53 -23.42
C PRO A 38 -21.32 14.67 -22.36
N LYS A 39 -21.33 13.79 -21.35
CA LYS A 39 -22.27 13.91 -20.22
C LYS A 39 -22.01 15.26 -19.56
N THR A 40 -22.98 16.16 -19.58
CA THR A 40 -22.96 17.35 -18.72
C THR A 40 -23.19 16.88 -17.29
N LEU A 41 -22.18 17.00 -16.43
CA LEU A 41 -22.25 16.61 -15.02
C LEU A 41 -22.29 17.87 -14.16
N SER A 42 -23.08 17.85 -13.10
CA SER A 42 -23.21 18.97 -12.15
C SER A 42 -23.43 18.46 -10.72
N GLY A 43 -23.25 19.33 -9.73
CA GLY A 43 -23.59 19.07 -8.32
C GLY A 43 -22.39 19.17 -7.37
N LYS A 44 -22.47 18.50 -6.22
CA LYS A 44 -21.36 18.36 -5.26
C LYS A 44 -20.94 16.90 -5.16
N LEU A 45 -19.63 16.66 -5.08
CA LEU A 45 -19.05 15.39 -4.64
C LEU A 45 -18.18 15.63 -3.39
N THR A 46 -18.42 14.86 -2.34
CA THR A 46 -17.56 14.81 -1.17
C THR A 46 -16.70 13.54 -1.22
N ILE A 47 -15.38 13.72 -1.21
CA ILE A 47 -14.38 12.64 -1.21
C ILE A 47 -13.86 12.45 0.22
N LEU A 48 -14.07 11.26 0.79
CA LEU A 48 -13.48 10.85 2.07
C LEU A 48 -12.14 10.15 1.79
N GLY A 49 -11.05 10.61 2.40
CA GLY A 49 -9.75 9.99 2.16
C GLY A 49 -8.63 10.33 3.12
N ARG A 50 -7.48 9.71 2.87
CA ARG A 50 -6.27 9.77 3.68
C ARG A 50 -5.59 11.15 3.68
N SER A 51 -5.31 11.68 4.86
CA SER A 51 -4.50 12.90 5.04
C SER A 51 -3.02 12.73 4.62
N GLY A 52 -2.27 13.84 4.53
CA GLY A 52 -0.84 13.84 4.25
C GLY A 52 -0.55 13.80 2.74
N TYR A 53 0.45 13.03 2.31
CA TYR A 53 0.84 13.02 0.89
C TYR A 53 -0.29 12.50 -0.03
N HIS A 54 -1.16 11.62 0.49
CA HIS A 54 -2.35 11.14 -0.21
C HIS A 54 -3.34 12.27 -0.49
N GLU A 55 -3.54 13.19 0.46
CA GLU A 55 -4.39 14.37 0.25
C GLU A 55 -3.84 15.25 -0.87
N THR A 56 -2.53 15.52 -0.89
CA THR A 56 -1.88 16.28 -1.98
C THR A 56 -2.14 15.63 -3.34
N ILE A 57 -2.02 14.30 -3.41
CA ILE A 57 -2.32 13.52 -4.61
C ILE A 57 -3.78 13.67 -5.00
N VAL A 58 -4.73 13.39 -4.10
CA VAL A 58 -6.15 13.41 -4.44
C VAL A 58 -6.62 14.80 -4.81
N ARG A 59 -6.11 15.86 -4.18
CA ARG A 59 -6.39 17.25 -4.58
C ARG A 59 -5.88 17.58 -5.99
N ASN A 60 -4.71 17.06 -6.40
CA ASN A 60 -4.24 17.21 -7.78
C ASN A 60 -5.15 16.47 -8.79
N LEU A 61 -5.67 15.30 -8.40
CA LEU A 61 -6.64 14.54 -9.20
C LEU A 61 -8.00 15.25 -9.28
N MET A 62 -8.45 15.87 -8.19
CA MET A 62 -9.65 16.72 -8.15
C MET A 62 -9.53 17.89 -9.13
N ASP A 63 -8.40 18.60 -9.15
CA ASP A 63 -8.14 19.66 -10.13
C ASP A 63 -8.21 19.17 -11.58
N THR A 64 -7.69 17.96 -11.85
CA THR A 64 -7.82 17.33 -13.16
C THR A 64 -9.27 17.08 -13.55
N PHE A 65 -10.11 16.65 -12.60
CA PHE A 65 -11.54 16.47 -12.81
C PHE A 65 -12.28 17.80 -13.02
N SER A 66 -12.03 18.80 -12.17
CA SER A 66 -12.68 20.12 -12.24
C SER A 66 -12.41 20.84 -13.56
N LYS A 67 -11.23 20.64 -14.17
CA LYS A 67 -10.93 21.16 -15.52
C LYS A 67 -11.82 20.55 -16.61
N LYS A 68 -12.25 19.30 -16.44
CA LYS A 68 -13.13 18.59 -17.39
C LYS A 68 -14.62 18.84 -17.08
N TYR A 69 -14.96 19.01 -15.81
CA TYR A 69 -16.34 19.17 -15.32
C TYR A 69 -16.43 20.37 -14.34
N PRO A 70 -16.45 21.61 -14.86
CA PRO A 70 -16.43 22.81 -14.03
C PRO A 70 -17.71 23.02 -13.19
N ASP A 71 -18.83 22.41 -13.60
CA ASP A 71 -20.12 22.50 -12.90
C ASP A 71 -20.27 21.51 -11.73
N VAL A 72 -19.23 20.71 -11.46
CA VAL A 72 -19.16 19.81 -10.31
C VAL A 72 -18.21 20.40 -9.25
N SER A 73 -18.78 20.75 -8.11
CA SER A 73 -18.01 21.16 -6.93
C SER A 73 -17.45 19.95 -6.19
N LEU A 74 -16.19 20.02 -5.75
CA LEU A 74 -15.51 18.92 -5.08
C LEU A 74 -15.08 19.34 -3.67
N ASP A 75 -15.27 18.46 -2.71
CA ASP A 75 -14.85 18.63 -1.31
C ASP A 75 -14.02 17.42 -0.88
N TYR A 76 -12.97 17.64 -0.09
CA TYR A 76 -12.08 16.57 0.39
C TYR A 76 -12.02 16.58 1.91
N VAL A 77 -12.36 15.44 2.51
CA VAL A 77 -12.39 15.23 3.96
C VAL A 77 -11.19 14.36 4.35
N PRO A 78 -10.07 14.97 4.78
CA PRO A 78 -8.86 14.24 5.13
C PRO A 78 -8.98 13.54 6.50
N LYS A 79 -8.48 12.31 6.59
CA LYS A 79 -8.51 11.49 7.81
C LYS A 79 -7.18 10.79 8.09
N GLY A 80 -6.89 10.60 9.38
CA GLY A 80 -5.82 9.69 9.84
C GLY A 80 -6.10 8.25 9.38
N TYR A 81 -5.09 7.37 9.22
CA TYR A 81 -5.31 6.02 8.64
C TYR A 81 -6.39 5.22 9.38
N THR A 82 -6.31 5.17 10.72
CA THR A 82 -7.30 4.48 11.56
C THR A 82 -8.65 5.20 11.56
N ASP A 83 -8.65 6.54 11.64
CA ASP A 83 -9.86 7.38 11.64
C ASP A 83 -10.60 7.29 10.29
N GLU A 84 -9.86 7.17 9.18
CA GLU A 84 -10.40 6.99 7.83
C GLU A 84 -11.16 5.66 7.74
N TYR A 85 -10.53 4.54 8.12
CA TYR A 85 -11.18 3.24 8.15
C TYR A 85 -12.45 3.25 9.00
N GLN A 86 -12.36 3.77 10.23
CA GLN A 86 -13.49 3.84 11.16
C GLN A 86 -14.63 4.73 10.61
N THR A 87 -14.29 5.89 10.04
CA THR A 87 -15.26 6.80 9.44
C THR A 87 -15.95 6.13 8.25
N ILE A 88 -15.20 5.51 7.33
CA ILE A 88 -15.79 4.80 6.18
C ILE A 88 -16.73 3.69 6.66
N VAL A 89 -16.29 2.82 7.57
CA VAL A 89 -17.10 1.69 8.06
C VAL A 89 -18.39 2.19 8.74
N LEU A 90 -18.31 3.22 9.58
CA LEU A 90 -19.47 3.77 10.26
C LEU A 90 -20.45 4.40 9.27
N SER A 91 -19.96 5.22 8.33
CA SER A 91 -20.79 5.86 7.31
C SER A 91 -21.50 4.84 6.43
N MET A 92 -20.80 3.80 5.98
CA MET A 92 -21.39 2.79 5.12
C MET A 92 -22.39 1.89 5.85
N ARG A 93 -22.14 1.56 7.13
CA ARG A 93 -23.12 0.85 7.98
C ARG A 93 -24.41 1.66 8.16
N ASN A 94 -24.28 2.97 8.33
CA ASN A 94 -25.40 3.90 8.50
C ASN A 94 -26.05 4.32 7.17
N LYS A 95 -25.55 3.83 6.03
CA LYS A 95 -26.01 4.23 4.69
C LYS A 95 -25.97 5.76 4.48
N SER A 96 -24.96 6.42 5.06
CA SER A 96 -24.82 7.87 5.00
C SER A 96 -24.60 8.33 3.56
N THR A 97 -25.25 9.43 3.21
CA THR A 97 -25.12 10.14 1.93
C THR A 97 -24.07 11.25 1.97
N ASP A 98 -23.31 11.38 3.07
CA ASP A 98 -22.37 12.48 3.28
C ASP A 98 -21.11 12.37 2.41
N TYR A 99 -20.81 11.15 1.93
CA TYR A 99 -19.61 10.83 1.15
C TYR A 99 -19.96 10.11 -0.14
N ASP A 100 -19.56 10.69 -1.26
CA ASP A 100 -19.87 10.20 -2.61
C ASP A 100 -18.78 9.29 -3.16
N VAL A 101 -17.52 9.61 -2.84
CA VAL A 101 -16.34 8.88 -3.28
C VAL A 101 -15.46 8.54 -2.08
N LEU A 102 -14.94 7.33 -2.08
CA LEU A 102 -14.10 6.78 -1.02
C LEU A 102 -12.70 6.49 -1.59
N TYR A 103 -11.68 6.98 -0.90
CA TYR A 103 -10.28 6.59 -1.11
C TYR A 103 -9.97 5.44 -0.13
N ILE A 104 -9.67 4.25 -0.64
CA ILE A 104 -9.72 3.00 0.14
C ILE A 104 -8.39 2.26 0.04
N ASP A 105 -7.80 1.86 1.18
CA ASP A 105 -6.61 1.00 1.21
C ASP A 105 -6.95 -0.45 0.77
N GLU A 106 -5.98 -1.12 0.17
CA GLU A 106 -6.07 -2.50 -0.35
C GLU A 106 -6.70 -3.51 0.62
N PRO A 107 -6.38 -3.52 1.94
CA PRO A 107 -6.95 -4.48 2.88
C PRO A 107 -8.47 -4.34 3.06
N TRP A 108 -9.03 -3.17 2.78
CA TRP A 108 -10.43 -2.87 3.07
C TRP A 108 -11.35 -3.25 1.90
N ILE A 109 -10.82 -3.34 0.67
CA ILE A 109 -11.64 -3.39 -0.55
C ILE A 109 -12.63 -4.56 -0.56
N HIS A 110 -12.20 -5.76 -0.19
CA HIS A 110 -13.08 -6.94 -0.21
C HIS A 110 -14.23 -6.82 0.78
N MET A 111 -13.99 -6.25 1.97
CA MET A 111 -15.07 -5.98 2.93
C MET A 111 -16.08 -4.99 2.35
N MET A 112 -15.61 -3.93 1.70
CA MET A 112 -16.49 -2.90 1.12
C MET A 112 -17.36 -3.48 -0.01
N ILE A 113 -16.78 -4.30 -0.88
CA ILE A 113 -17.49 -4.97 -1.98
C ILE A 113 -18.52 -5.98 -1.42
N ASN A 114 -18.10 -6.84 -0.49
CA ASN A 114 -18.95 -7.90 0.05
C ASN A 114 -20.16 -7.39 0.84
N ASN A 115 -20.05 -6.20 1.45
CA ASN A 115 -21.18 -5.55 2.12
C ASN A 115 -22.06 -4.73 1.16
N GLY A 116 -21.74 -4.68 -0.14
CA GLY A 116 -22.51 -3.94 -1.13
C GLY A 116 -22.41 -2.42 -0.96
N TRP A 117 -21.30 -1.92 -0.43
CA TRP A 117 -21.10 -0.50 -0.11
C TRP A 117 -20.52 0.32 -1.26
N LEU A 118 -20.14 -0.32 -2.37
CA LEU A 118 -19.55 0.34 -3.54
C LEU A 118 -20.42 0.15 -4.78
N LEU A 119 -20.50 1.17 -5.63
CA LEU A 119 -21.10 1.05 -6.96
C LEU A 119 -20.15 0.35 -7.94
N PRO A 120 -20.65 -0.51 -8.84
CA PRO A 120 -19.85 -1.02 -9.94
C PRO A 120 -19.53 0.11 -10.92
N ILE A 121 -18.31 0.11 -11.44
CA ILE A 121 -17.85 1.04 -12.47
C ILE A 121 -18.31 0.50 -13.82
N ASP A 122 -19.04 1.29 -14.60
CA ASP A 122 -19.41 0.95 -15.96
C ASP A 122 -18.21 1.12 -16.90
N GLN A 123 -17.90 0.10 -17.69
CA GLN A 123 -16.79 0.13 -18.68
C GLN A 123 -15.46 0.63 -18.09
N PRO A 124 -14.93 0.01 -17.02
CA PRO A 124 -13.69 0.45 -16.41
C PRO A 124 -12.52 0.32 -17.39
N ASN A 125 -11.65 1.33 -17.45
CA ASN A 125 -10.44 1.27 -18.27
C ASN A 125 -9.30 0.62 -17.48
N LEU A 126 -9.28 -0.71 -17.50
CA LEU A 126 -8.27 -1.53 -16.82
C LEU A 126 -7.02 -1.80 -17.68
N SER A 127 -6.90 -1.17 -18.85
CA SER A 127 -5.69 -1.29 -19.67
C SER A 127 -4.47 -0.80 -18.90
N ASN A 128 -3.31 -1.42 -19.16
CA ASN A 128 -2.03 -1.06 -18.55
C ASN A 128 -1.94 -1.20 -17.03
N TYR A 129 -2.91 -1.83 -16.36
CA TYR A 129 -2.72 -2.28 -14.97
C TYR A 129 -2.00 -3.65 -14.93
N PRO A 130 -1.21 -3.94 -13.88
CA PRO A 130 -0.85 -5.31 -13.52
C PRO A 130 -2.11 -6.14 -13.25
N ASP A 131 -2.10 -7.43 -13.57
CA ASP A 131 -3.28 -8.29 -13.41
C ASP A 131 -3.75 -8.38 -11.95
N SER A 132 -2.83 -8.38 -11.00
CA SER A 132 -3.13 -8.34 -9.56
C SER A 132 -4.00 -7.15 -9.16
N LEU A 133 -3.76 -5.97 -9.75
CA LEU A 133 -4.53 -4.76 -9.45
C LEU A 133 -5.91 -4.74 -10.13
N LYS A 134 -6.08 -5.53 -11.21
CA LYS A 134 -7.38 -5.68 -11.90
C LYS A 134 -8.30 -6.63 -11.14
N SER A 135 -7.74 -7.74 -10.64
CA SER A 135 -8.52 -8.81 -10.01
C SER A 135 -9.02 -8.43 -8.62
N TRP A 136 -8.22 -7.68 -7.84
CA TRP A 136 -8.54 -7.37 -6.44
C TRP A 136 -9.87 -6.62 -6.23
N PRO A 137 -10.20 -5.55 -6.99
CA PRO A 137 -11.48 -4.86 -6.84
C PRO A 137 -12.61 -5.45 -7.72
N THR A 138 -12.42 -6.64 -8.31
CA THR A 138 -13.36 -7.25 -9.27
C THR A 138 -14.01 -8.51 -8.70
N VAL A 139 -15.34 -8.51 -8.60
CA VAL A 139 -16.13 -9.66 -8.12
C VAL A 139 -17.23 -9.95 -9.12
N ASN A 140 -17.38 -11.22 -9.52
CA ASN A 140 -18.39 -11.68 -10.48
C ASN A 140 -18.39 -10.87 -11.80
N GLY A 141 -17.20 -10.53 -12.31
CA GLY A 141 -17.04 -9.78 -13.57
C GLY A 141 -17.34 -8.28 -13.48
N LYS A 142 -17.63 -7.75 -12.28
CA LYS A 142 -17.85 -6.32 -12.04
C LYS A 142 -16.71 -5.72 -11.23
N THR A 143 -16.16 -4.61 -11.71
CA THR A 143 -15.12 -3.85 -11.00
C THR A 143 -15.77 -2.75 -10.17
N TYR A 144 -15.43 -2.67 -8.89
CA TYR A 144 -16.04 -1.74 -7.93
C TYR A 144 -15.12 -0.57 -7.53
N ALA A 145 -13.83 -0.68 -7.83
CA ALA A 145 -12.85 0.36 -7.54
C ALA A 145 -11.72 0.30 -8.57
N GLN A 146 -11.04 1.42 -8.81
CA GLN A 146 -9.85 1.45 -9.67
C GLN A 146 -8.64 1.90 -8.86
N ALA A 147 -7.53 1.19 -9.02
CA ALA A 147 -6.29 1.49 -8.34
C ALA A 147 -5.75 2.85 -8.80
N ILE A 148 -5.26 3.63 -7.84
CA ILE A 148 -4.74 4.98 -8.08
C ILE A 148 -3.29 5.09 -7.60
N THR A 149 -3.02 4.76 -6.34
CA THR A 149 -1.69 4.87 -5.73
C THR A 149 -1.05 3.50 -5.63
N GLY A 150 0.01 3.28 -6.42
CA GLY A 150 0.77 2.03 -6.53
C GLY A 150 1.78 1.91 -5.41
N ASN A 151 1.31 2.01 -4.16
CA ASN A 151 2.18 1.99 -3.01
C ASN A 151 2.81 0.61 -2.87
N ALA A 152 4.13 0.57 -2.70
CA ALA A 152 4.89 -0.59 -2.32
C ALA A 152 5.86 -0.20 -1.20
N ASN A 153 6.07 -1.10 -0.25
CA ASN A 153 7.06 -0.98 0.80
C ASN A 153 8.26 -1.84 0.42
N PHE A 154 9.44 -1.25 0.48
CA PHE A 154 10.67 -1.81 -0.07
C PHE A 154 11.88 -1.31 0.72
N LEU A 155 13.07 -1.78 0.34
CA LEU A 155 14.31 -1.32 0.93
C LEU A 155 14.92 -0.19 0.09
N PHE A 156 15.38 0.88 0.75
CA PHE A 156 16.26 1.88 0.14
C PHE A 156 17.64 1.83 0.78
N TYR A 157 18.65 2.30 0.05
CA TYR A 157 20.00 2.43 0.57
C TYR A 157 20.74 3.63 -0.05
N ARG A 158 21.73 4.13 0.68
CA ARG A 158 22.65 5.20 0.27
C ARG A 158 23.88 4.61 -0.42
N LYS A 159 23.94 4.68 -1.76
CA LYS A 159 25.05 4.10 -2.52
C LYS A 159 26.40 4.72 -2.17
N ASP A 160 26.43 6.03 -1.92
CA ASP A 160 27.65 6.75 -1.51
C ASP A 160 28.14 6.34 -0.12
N ILE A 161 27.22 5.98 0.79
CA ILE A 161 27.60 5.43 2.09
C ILE A 161 28.17 4.02 1.92
N LEU A 162 27.48 3.14 1.17
CA LEU A 162 27.96 1.79 0.87
C LEU A 162 29.35 1.79 0.24
N ASP A 163 29.58 2.61 -0.80
CA ASP A 163 30.88 2.76 -1.46
C ASP A 163 31.98 3.14 -0.44
N SER A 164 31.67 4.07 0.46
CA SER A 164 32.63 4.54 1.46
C SER A 164 33.03 3.46 2.49
N ILE A 165 32.16 2.49 2.77
CA ILE A 165 32.42 1.39 3.72
C ILE A 165 32.81 0.08 3.02
N GLY A 166 33.01 0.13 1.69
CA GLY A 166 33.39 -1.01 0.86
C GLY A 166 32.29 -2.07 0.80
N GLU A 167 31.03 -1.64 0.71
CA GLU A 167 29.85 -2.51 0.68
C GLU A 167 29.15 -2.49 -0.66
N GLN A 168 28.50 -3.60 -0.98
CA GLN A 168 27.59 -3.71 -2.13
C GLN A 168 26.13 -3.56 -1.66
N PRO A 169 25.19 -3.28 -2.58
CA PRO A 169 23.76 -3.31 -2.25
C PRO A 169 23.37 -4.61 -1.51
N PRO A 170 22.65 -4.52 -0.38
CA PRO A 170 22.42 -5.69 0.48
C PRO A 170 21.57 -6.73 -0.23
N GLN A 171 22.02 -7.99 -0.25
CA GLN A 171 21.25 -9.09 -0.82
C GLN A 171 20.50 -9.86 0.26
N THR A 172 21.02 -9.89 1.48
CA THR A 172 20.38 -10.53 2.65
C THR A 172 20.10 -9.57 3.80
N TRP A 173 19.24 -9.97 4.74
CA TRP A 173 19.08 -9.22 5.98
C TRP A 173 20.36 -9.23 6.83
N ASP A 174 21.17 -10.27 6.75
CA ASP A 174 22.50 -10.28 7.36
C ASP A 174 23.44 -9.21 6.76
N ASP A 175 23.34 -8.94 5.45
CA ASP A 175 24.04 -7.80 4.84
C ASP A 175 23.58 -6.47 5.42
N VAL A 176 22.26 -6.29 5.62
CA VAL A 176 21.71 -5.07 6.24
C VAL A 176 22.28 -4.87 7.65
N LEU A 177 22.29 -5.91 8.47
CA LEU A 177 22.84 -5.85 9.83
C LEU A 177 24.34 -5.54 9.83
N ARG A 178 25.10 -6.16 8.91
CA ARG A 178 26.54 -5.94 8.72
C ARG A 178 26.85 -4.52 8.27
N ILE A 179 26.11 -4.01 7.28
CA ILE A 179 26.17 -2.60 6.84
C ILE A 179 25.87 -1.69 8.03
N ALA A 180 24.81 -1.97 8.79
CA ALA A 180 24.42 -1.13 9.91
C ALA A 180 25.50 -1.05 11.00
N LYS A 181 26.15 -2.18 11.32
CA LYS A 181 27.31 -2.25 12.21
C LYS A 181 28.49 -1.40 11.70
N LYS A 182 28.82 -1.49 10.41
CA LYS A 182 29.90 -0.69 9.79
C LYS A 182 29.58 0.80 9.80
N VAL A 183 28.34 1.19 9.48
CA VAL A 183 27.90 2.59 9.54
C VAL A 183 28.02 3.13 10.95
N LYS A 184 27.60 2.36 11.96
CA LYS A 184 27.75 2.76 13.36
C LYS A 184 29.22 3.05 13.71
N SER A 185 30.11 2.10 13.42
CA SER A 185 31.53 2.22 13.75
C SER A 185 32.22 3.38 13.02
N LYS A 186 31.91 3.59 11.73
CA LYS A 186 32.58 4.62 10.92
C LYS A 186 32.01 6.03 11.11
N TYR A 187 30.72 6.14 11.41
CA TYR A 187 30.01 7.43 11.42
C TYR A 187 29.38 7.74 12.77
N THR A 188 28.47 6.90 13.26
CA THR A 188 27.69 7.19 14.47
C THR A 188 28.58 7.35 15.70
N ASP A 189 29.54 6.44 15.89
CA ASP A 189 30.41 6.41 17.08
C ASP A 189 31.44 7.54 17.09
N VAL A 190 31.68 8.18 15.94
CA VAL A 190 32.54 9.37 15.81
C VAL A 190 31.73 10.68 15.73
N GLY A 191 30.43 10.63 16.08
CA GLY A 191 29.58 11.80 16.24
C GLY A 191 28.83 12.28 15.00
N VAL A 192 28.92 11.55 13.87
CA VAL A 192 28.13 11.87 12.67
C VAL A 192 26.70 11.35 12.85
N LYS A 193 25.71 12.19 12.58
CA LYS A 193 24.28 11.83 12.60
C LYS A 193 23.90 11.01 11.35
N LEU A 194 24.48 9.83 11.23
CA LEU A 194 24.16 8.84 10.21
C LEU A 194 24.05 7.49 10.92
N TYR A 195 22.91 6.82 10.73
CA TYR A 195 22.59 5.55 11.37
C TYR A 195 22.48 4.45 10.32
N GLY A 196 22.84 3.24 10.74
CA GLY A 196 22.94 2.09 9.86
C GLY A 196 21.61 1.66 9.25
N PHE A 197 20.56 1.68 10.08
CA PHE A 197 19.21 1.33 9.65
C PHE A 197 18.19 2.41 10.04
N GLY A 198 17.11 2.52 9.28
CA GLY A 198 15.97 3.38 9.59
C GLY A 198 14.65 2.73 9.20
N ALA A 199 13.63 2.98 10.01
CA ALA A 199 12.26 2.59 9.76
C ALA A 199 11.30 3.45 10.60
N TYR A 200 10.03 3.44 10.23
CA TYR A 200 8.94 3.99 11.05
C TYR A 200 8.24 2.85 11.79
N SER A 201 8.66 2.60 13.02
CA SER A 201 8.27 1.42 13.82
C SER A 201 7.72 1.82 15.19
N VAL A 202 6.93 2.88 15.21
CA VAL A 202 6.24 3.35 16.43
C VAL A 202 5.19 2.33 16.89
N LYS A 203 4.81 2.41 18.16
CA LYS A 203 3.80 1.55 18.77
C LYS A 203 2.49 1.55 17.97
N GLY A 204 1.84 0.39 17.92
CA GLY A 204 0.55 0.23 17.26
C GLY A 204 0.69 -0.17 15.80
N THR A 205 -0.24 0.27 14.96
CA THR A 205 -0.37 -0.17 13.57
C THR A 205 0.93 -0.09 12.75
N SER A 206 1.78 0.91 12.99
CA SER A 206 2.98 1.20 12.18
C SER A 206 4.02 0.07 12.18
N ILE A 207 4.44 -0.43 13.34
CA ILE A 207 5.39 -1.57 13.37
C ILE A 207 4.82 -2.81 12.68
N ALA A 208 3.52 -3.09 12.86
CA ALA A 208 2.86 -4.24 12.25
C ALA A 208 2.70 -4.10 10.72
N GLN A 209 2.55 -2.90 10.19
CA GLN A 209 2.28 -2.73 8.75
C GLN A 209 3.50 -2.27 7.95
N ASP A 210 4.36 -1.42 8.51
CA ASP A 210 5.34 -0.63 7.76
C ASP A 210 6.73 -1.25 7.78
N THR A 211 7.07 -1.97 8.86
CA THR A 211 8.44 -2.45 9.09
C THR A 211 8.52 -3.96 9.31
N PHE A 212 7.73 -4.50 10.25
CA PHE A 212 7.86 -5.91 10.61
C PHE A 212 7.63 -6.86 9.42
N PRO A 213 6.69 -6.62 8.49
CA PRO A 213 6.51 -7.48 7.32
C PRO A 213 7.76 -7.58 6.43
N ALA A 214 8.51 -6.49 6.30
CA ALA A 214 9.74 -6.45 5.51
C ALA A 214 10.78 -7.46 6.01
N ILE A 215 10.77 -7.76 7.30
CA ILE A 215 11.69 -8.72 7.96
C ILE A 215 11.01 -10.10 8.07
N LEU A 216 9.77 -10.14 8.55
CA LEU A 216 8.99 -11.36 8.80
C LEU A 216 8.92 -12.26 7.56
N TYR A 217 8.57 -11.70 6.41
CA TYR A 217 8.29 -12.48 5.21
C TYR A 217 9.55 -13.11 4.61
N PRO A 218 10.68 -12.39 4.47
CA PRO A 218 11.96 -12.99 4.09
C PRO A 218 12.45 -14.07 5.07
N PHE A 219 12.16 -13.94 6.38
CA PHE A 219 12.43 -14.98 7.37
C PHE A 219 11.51 -16.21 7.25
N GLY A 220 10.47 -16.15 6.42
CA GLY A 220 9.54 -17.26 6.18
C GLY A 220 8.30 -17.25 7.07
N GLY A 221 8.14 -16.24 7.93
CA GLY A 221 6.92 -16.04 8.72
C GLY A 221 5.82 -15.38 7.90
N ARG A 222 4.58 -15.44 8.37
CA ARG A 222 3.40 -14.88 7.69
C ARG A 222 2.42 -14.33 8.70
N TYR A 223 1.65 -13.30 8.33
CA TYR A 223 0.49 -12.91 9.13
C TYR A 223 -0.67 -13.88 8.94
N PHE A 224 -0.96 -14.22 7.68
CA PHE A 224 -2.03 -15.13 7.31
C PHE A 224 -1.50 -16.29 6.48
N ALA A 225 -2.16 -17.45 6.54
CA ALA A 225 -1.89 -18.58 5.67
C ALA A 225 -2.21 -18.24 4.21
N ASP A 226 -1.94 -19.17 3.29
CA ASP A 226 -2.15 -18.97 1.84
C ASP A 226 -3.62 -18.71 1.46
N ASP A 227 -4.56 -19.04 2.34
CA ASP A 227 -5.98 -18.68 2.20
C ASP A 227 -6.27 -17.18 2.41
N GLY A 228 -5.25 -16.42 2.82
CA GLY A 228 -5.30 -14.98 3.04
C GLY A 228 -6.05 -14.54 4.29
N VAL A 229 -6.62 -15.46 5.08
CA VAL A 229 -7.51 -15.12 6.21
C VAL A 229 -7.18 -15.84 7.52
N THR A 230 -6.61 -17.05 7.48
CA THR A 230 -6.29 -17.81 8.69
C THR A 230 -5.03 -17.27 9.35
N PRO A 231 -5.07 -16.83 10.63
CA PRO A 231 -3.87 -16.35 11.33
C PRO A 231 -2.73 -17.37 11.31
N ALA A 232 -1.52 -16.93 10.96
CA ALA A 232 -0.33 -17.76 10.81
C ALA A 232 0.93 -17.18 11.49
N LEU A 233 0.77 -16.11 12.27
CA LEU A 233 1.90 -15.40 12.90
C LEU A 233 2.71 -16.27 13.89
N LYS A 234 2.05 -17.16 14.63
CA LYS A 234 2.72 -18.03 15.61
C LYS A 234 3.60 -19.06 14.92
N SER A 235 4.88 -18.76 14.80
CA SER A 235 5.88 -19.60 14.15
C SER A 235 7.30 -19.27 14.64
N GLN A 236 8.22 -20.24 14.56
CA GLN A 236 9.63 -19.98 14.87
C GLN A 236 10.21 -18.89 13.95
N ALA A 237 9.81 -18.84 12.68
CA ALA A 237 10.25 -17.82 11.75
C ALA A 237 9.87 -16.40 12.18
N ALA A 238 8.70 -16.21 12.81
CA ALA A 238 8.29 -14.92 13.33
C ALA A 238 9.07 -14.52 14.60
N ILE A 239 9.42 -15.49 15.45
CA ILE A 239 10.26 -15.27 16.64
C ILE A 239 11.67 -14.86 16.19
N ASP A 240 12.27 -15.62 15.27
CA ASP A 240 13.59 -15.33 14.68
C ASP A 240 13.62 -13.92 14.07
N ALA A 241 12.57 -13.54 13.33
CA ALA A 241 12.46 -12.22 12.70
C ALA A 241 12.40 -11.08 13.73
N LEU A 242 11.67 -11.26 14.83
CA LEU A 242 11.56 -10.25 15.88
C LEU A 242 12.85 -10.15 16.71
N GLU A 243 13.54 -11.27 16.97
CA GLU A 243 14.87 -11.23 17.60
C GLU A 243 15.91 -10.55 16.70
N PHE A 244 15.92 -10.85 15.39
CA PHE A 244 16.75 -10.14 14.44
C PHE A 244 16.44 -8.63 14.43
N PHE A 245 15.16 -8.27 14.48
CA PHE A 245 14.76 -6.86 14.48
C PHE A 245 15.21 -6.13 15.76
N LYS A 246 15.16 -6.79 16.92
CA LYS A 246 15.73 -6.30 18.18
C LYS A 246 17.23 -6.08 18.07
N GLU A 247 17.97 -6.98 17.43
CA GLU A 247 19.41 -6.76 17.21
C GLU A 247 19.66 -5.56 16.30
N LEU A 248 18.96 -5.48 15.16
CA LEU A 248 19.10 -4.40 14.18
C LEU A 248 18.79 -3.02 14.79
N LYS A 249 17.84 -2.94 15.73
CA LYS A 249 17.50 -1.72 16.46
C LYS A 249 18.72 -1.05 17.11
N ASN A 250 19.72 -1.81 17.56
CA ASN A 250 20.93 -1.27 18.19
C ASN A 250 21.80 -0.43 17.24
N TYR A 251 21.59 -0.56 15.94
CA TYR A 251 22.31 0.15 14.87
C TYR A 251 21.41 1.12 14.10
N SER A 252 20.17 1.27 14.55
CA SER A 252 19.14 2.02 13.87
C SER A 252 19.06 3.47 14.35
N HIS A 253 18.37 4.30 13.57
CA HIS A 253 18.04 5.67 13.96
C HIS A 253 17.32 5.66 15.33
N PRO A 254 17.75 6.45 16.33
CA PRO A 254 17.25 6.38 17.70
C PRO A 254 15.74 6.65 17.79
N ARG A 255 15.23 7.53 16.92
CA ARG A 255 13.81 7.85 16.84
C ARG A 255 12.95 6.83 16.08
N MET A 256 13.48 5.70 15.61
CA MET A 256 12.68 4.74 14.79
C MET A 256 11.39 4.27 15.49
N THR A 257 11.41 4.19 16.83
CA THR A 257 10.28 3.81 17.68
C THR A 257 9.51 5.00 18.25
N GLU A 258 9.96 6.24 17.97
CA GLU A 258 9.51 7.47 18.64
C GLU A 258 9.22 8.64 17.68
N PHE A 259 9.32 8.44 16.37
CA PHE A 259 8.90 9.45 15.39
C PHE A 259 7.43 9.83 15.65
N GLN A 260 7.15 11.13 15.72
CA GLN A 260 5.81 11.66 16.00
C GLN A 260 4.94 11.65 14.74
N SER A 261 5.54 11.55 13.56
CA SER A 261 4.84 11.41 12.30
C SER A 261 5.69 10.75 11.22
N LEU A 262 5.02 10.30 10.15
CA LEU A 262 5.66 9.85 8.91
C LEU A 262 6.55 10.91 8.27
N ALA A 263 6.18 12.19 8.42
CA ALA A 263 6.96 13.30 7.89
C ALA A 263 8.33 13.38 8.56
N GLU A 264 8.40 13.17 9.88
CA GLU A 264 9.69 13.21 10.60
C GLU A 264 10.65 12.09 10.15
N TYR A 265 10.13 10.90 9.85
CA TYR A 265 10.96 9.82 9.30
C TYR A 265 11.43 10.16 7.87
N SER A 266 10.53 10.70 7.04
CA SER A 266 10.88 11.16 5.69
C SER A 266 11.96 12.25 5.75
N ASP A 267 11.85 13.21 6.66
CA ASP A 267 12.83 14.27 6.87
C ASP A 267 14.19 13.73 7.36
N ALA A 268 14.21 12.68 8.17
CA ALA A 268 15.46 12.01 8.56
C ALA A 268 16.17 11.38 7.34
N ILE A 269 15.40 10.79 6.41
CA ILE A 269 15.94 10.27 5.15
C ILE A 269 16.48 11.41 4.29
N LEU A 270 15.71 12.49 4.10
CA LEU A 270 16.10 13.65 3.29
C LEU A 270 17.33 14.37 3.83
N ARG A 271 17.49 14.43 5.16
CA ARG A 271 18.70 14.96 5.84
C ARG A 271 19.88 13.98 5.81
N GLY A 272 19.71 12.81 5.22
CA GLY A 272 20.77 11.82 5.05
C GLY A 272 21.17 11.11 6.34
N GLU A 273 20.27 11.02 7.32
CA GLU A 273 20.52 10.41 8.64
C GLU A 273 20.41 8.87 8.59
N VAL A 274 19.98 8.28 7.47
CA VAL A 274 19.74 6.83 7.33
C VAL A 274 20.53 6.26 6.16
N ALA A 275 21.35 5.24 6.41
CA ALA A 275 22.14 4.55 5.39
C ALA A 275 21.34 3.50 4.61
N VAL A 276 20.62 2.64 5.32
CA VAL A 276 19.71 1.63 4.76
C VAL A 276 18.38 1.74 5.49
N GLY A 277 17.25 1.54 4.82
CA GLY A 277 15.98 1.59 5.52
C GLY A 277 14.83 1.01 4.74
N VAL A 278 13.71 0.88 5.44
CA VAL A 278 12.44 0.47 4.85
C VAL A 278 11.56 1.70 4.69
N ALA A 279 10.95 1.84 3.51
CA ALA A 279 10.06 2.97 3.22
C ALA A 279 9.00 2.59 2.19
N TRP A 280 7.93 3.38 2.19
CA TRP A 280 7.00 3.45 1.07
C TRP A 280 7.48 4.49 0.07
N ASN A 281 7.17 4.30 -1.22
CA ASN A 281 7.50 5.25 -2.30
C ASN A 281 7.11 6.71 -1.97
N GLY A 282 5.96 6.94 -1.33
CA GLY A 282 5.48 8.29 -1.00
C GLY A 282 6.38 9.00 0.02
N TRP A 283 7.07 8.25 0.87
CA TRP A 283 8.01 8.79 1.86
C TRP A 283 9.34 9.22 1.24
N LEU A 284 9.60 8.77 0.01
CA LEU A 284 10.79 9.12 -0.77
C LEU A 284 10.49 10.12 -1.89
N ALA A 285 9.32 10.76 -1.90
CA ALA A 285 8.89 11.62 -3.01
C ALA A 285 9.86 12.78 -3.32
N ASP A 286 10.56 13.28 -2.31
CA ASP A 286 11.45 14.44 -2.40
C ASP A 286 12.96 14.08 -2.39
N ILE A 287 13.36 12.80 -2.46
CA ILE A 287 14.79 12.42 -2.32
C ILE A 287 15.70 13.03 -3.39
N ASP A 288 15.17 13.29 -4.59
CA ASP A 288 15.89 13.92 -5.71
C ASP A 288 15.52 15.40 -5.88
N ASN A 289 14.83 16.01 -4.90
CA ASN A 289 14.53 17.44 -4.89
C ASN A 289 15.66 18.23 -4.20
N PRO A 290 16.49 18.99 -4.93
CA PRO A 290 17.64 19.69 -4.34
C PRO A 290 17.27 20.75 -3.29
N GLN A 291 16.01 21.20 -3.28
CA GLN A 291 15.56 22.24 -2.38
C GLN A 291 15.10 21.67 -1.03
N LYS A 292 14.93 20.34 -0.95
CA LYS A 292 14.44 19.63 0.23
C LYS A 292 15.36 18.50 0.70
N SER A 293 16.26 18.02 -0.16
CA SER A 293 17.04 16.81 0.07
C SER A 293 18.55 17.06 0.05
N GLN A 294 19.24 16.51 1.05
CA GLN A 294 20.71 16.44 1.11
C GLN A 294 21.26 15.16 0.43
N VAL A 295 20.36 14.31 -0.05
CA VAL A 295 20.65 12.97 -0.59
C VAL A 295 20.30 12.84 -2.08
N VAL A 296 20.22 13.96 -2.79
CA VAL A 296 19.93 14.00 -4.24
C VAL A 296 20.89 13.09 -5.01
N GLY A 297 20.31 12.17 -5.78
CA GLY A 297 21.07 11.22 -6.60
C GLY A 297 21.83 10.15 -5.82
N LYS A 298 21.73 10.11 -4.48
CA LYS A 298 22.51 9.21 -3.60
C LYS A 298 21.72 8.01 -3.08
N ILE A 299 20.38 8.05 -3.13
CA ILE A 299 19.54 6.93 -2.70
C ILE A 299 19.17 6.04 -3.89
N GLU A 300 19.28 4.73 -3.71
CA GLU A 300 18.72 3.71 -4.61
C GLU A 300 17.67 2.89 -3.85
N VAL A 301 16.79 2.23 -4.60
CA VAL A 301 15.73 1.37 -4.06
C VAL A 301 15.84 -0.04 -4.63
N GLN A 302 15.35 -1.02 -3.89
CA GLN A 302 15.30 -2.43 -4.30
C GLN A 302 14.21 -3.19 -3.53
N PRO A 303 13.78 -4.37 -3.99
CA PRO A 303 13.00 -5.30 -3.18
C PRO A 303 13.66 -5.60 -1.83
N TYR A 304 12.91 -6.15 -0.89
CA TYR A 304 13.47 -6.60 0.38
C TYR A 304 14.60 -7.60 0.15
N PRO A 305 15.69 -7.50 0.92
CA PRO A 305 16.71 -8.53 0.95
C PRO A 305 16.09 -9.89 1.32
N ARG A 306 16.64 -10.96 0.74
CA ARG A 306 16.21 -12.33 1.10
C ARG A 306 16.72 -12.68 2.50
N GLN A 307 16.13 -13.71 3.10
CA GLN A 307 16.79 -14.40 4.22
C GLN A 307 16.66 -15.90 4.04
N LYS A 308 15.55 -16.48 4.50
CA LYS A 308 15.18 -17.88 4.20
C LYS A 308 14.39 -17.97 2.89
N THR A 309 13.60 -16.94 2.58
CA THR A 309 12.82 -16.83 1.35
C THR A 309 13.02 -15.47 0.69
N PHE A 310 12.73 -15.38 -0.61
CA PHE A 310 12.57 -14.11 -1.31
C PHE A 310 11.09 -13.73 -1.34
N PHE A 311 10.76 -12.54 -0.85
CA PHE A 311 9.36 -12.06 -0.84
C PHE A 311 9.07 -11.06 -1.95
N GLY A 312 10.03 -10.20 -2.29
CA GLY A 312 9.83 -9.06 -3.18
C GLY A 312 9.60 -7.79 -2.37
N ALA A 313 8.40 -7.24 -2.44
CA ALA A 313 7.97 -6.06 -1.70
C ALA A 313 6.58 -6.28 -1.12
N GLN A 314 6.18 -5.48 -0.14
CA GLN A 314 4.79 -5.47 0.32
C GLN A 314 3.98 -4.46 -0.51
N SER A 315 2.77 -4.83 -0.94
CA SER A 315 1.82 -3.89 -1.55
C SER A 315 1.07 -3.09 -0.49
N GLY A 316 0.66 -1.88 -0.87
CA GLY A 316 -0.19 -0.99 -0.08
C GLY A 316 -1.05 -0.13 -1.01
N VAL A 317 -1.61 -0.76 -2.03
CA VAL A 317 -2.30 -0.08 -3.13
C VAL A 317 -3.54 0.62 -2.61
N TRP A 318 -3.78 1.85 -3.07
CA TRP A 318 -5.04 2.54 -2.78
C TRP A 318 -5.93 2.58 -4.01
N TYR A 319 -7.23 2.53 -3.75
CA TYR A 319 -8.28 2.48 -4.74
C TYR A 319 -9.21 3.68 -4.59
N MET A 320 -9.73 4.16 -5.71
CA MET A 320 -10.84 5.11 -5.74
C MET A 320 -12.13 4.34 -6.05
N ALA A 321 -13.18 4.57 -5.25
CA ALA A 321 -14.47 3.90 -5.41
C ALA A 321 -15.64 4.87 -5.18
N ALA A 322 -16.75 4.65 -5.88
CA ALA A 322 -17.99 5.39 -5.65
C ALA A 322 -18.84 4.69 -4.57
N SER A 323 -19.34 5.46 -3.60
CA SER A 323 -20.24 4.97 -2.55
C SER A 323 -21.56 4.48 -3.14
N ALA A 324 -22.07 3.34 -2.66
CA ALA A 324 -23.42 2.85 -3.01
C ALA A 324 -24.55 3.76 -2.53
N PHE A 325 -24.26 4.71 -1.64
CA PHE A 325 -25.21 5.63 -1.02
C PHE A 325 -25.04 7.08 -1.51
N THR A 326 -24.19 7.33 -2.50
CA THR A 326 -24.07 8.65 -3.14
C THR A 326 -25.41 9.12 -3.69
N THR A 327 -25.67 10.42 -3.59
CA THR A 327 -26.82 11.06 -4.25
C THR A 327 -26.52 11.49 -5.69
N ASN A 328 -25.27 11.35 -6.15
CA ASN A 328 -24.81 11.74 -7.49
C ASN A 328 -23.97 10.62 -8.15
N PRO A 329 -24.56 9.45 -8.45
CA PRO A 329 -23.83 8.26 -8.88
C PRO A 329 -23.09 8.44 -10.21
N ASP A 330 -23.67 9.17 -11.17
CA ASP A 330 -23.02 9.43 -12.46
C ASP A 330 -21.73 10.24 -12.29
N ALA A 331 -21.76 11.32 -11.50
CA ALA A 331 -20.59 12.13 -11.25
C ALA A 331 -19.55 11.41 -10.40
N ALA A 332 -19.97 10.64 -9.38
CA ALA A 332 -19.07 9.85 -8.55
C ALA A 332 -18.32 8.77 -9.36
N ILE A 333 -19.03 8.05 -10.25
CA ILE A 333 -18.40 7.04 -11.12
C ILE A 333 -17.48 7.71 -12.16
N GLU A 334 -17.89 8.83 -12.77
CA GLU A 334 -17.01 9.55 -13.69
C GLU A 334 -15.77 10.10 -12.98
N PHE A 335 -15.89 10.56 -11.72
CA PHE A 335 -14.74 10.96 -10.91
C PHE A 335 -13.75 9.82 -10.75
N VAL A 336 -14.23 8.61 -10.42
CA VAL A 336 -13.37 7.42 -10.35
C VAL A 336 -12.65 7.17 -11.67
N LYS A 337 -13.33 7.29 -12.82
CA LYS A 337 -12.72 7.06 -14.15
C LYS A 337 -11.66 8.10 -14.52
N VAL A 338 -11.97 9.38 -14.31
CA VAL A 338 -11.08 10.49 -14.67
C VAL A 338 -9.87 10.53 -13.75
N SER A 339 -10.07 10.43 -12.43
CA SER A 339 -8.98 10.46 -11.45
C SER A 339 -8.01 9.29 -11.63
N THR A 340 -8.48 8.15 -12.15
CA THR A 340 -7.63 6.97 -12.40
C THR A 340 -7.16 6.84 -13.85
N SER A 341 -7.38 7.87 -14.69
CA SER A 341 -6.92 7.89 -16.09
C SER A 341 -5.39 7.97 -16.20
N PHE A 342 -4.85 7.62 -17.37
CA PHE A 342 -3.42 7.77 -17.66
C PHE A 342 -2.95 9.23 -17.48
N GLU A 343 -3.69 10.19 -18.03
CA GLU A 343 -3.34 11.62 -17.94
C GLU A 343 -3.35 12.11 -16.49
N ALA A 344 -4.39 11.75 -15.72
CA ALA A 344 -4.47 12.12 -14.31
C ALA A 344 -3.34 11.51 -13.49
N GLN A 345 -3.02 10.22 -13.70
CA GLN A 345 -1.92 9.57 -12.99
C GLN A 345 -0.55 10.12 -13.39
N LYS A 346 -0.28 10.33 -14.69
CA LYS A 346 0.98 10.92 -15.16
C LYS A 346 1.17 12.30 -14.54
N ARG A 347 0.15 13.14 -14.60
CA ARG A 347 0.19 14.49 -14.02
C ARG A 347 0.44 14.45 -12.52
N ALA A 348 -0.36 13.69 -11.77
CA ALA A 348 -0.19 13.57 -10.32
C ALA A 348 1.17 12.96 -9.95
N ALA A 349 1.73 12.08 -10.79
CA ALA A 349 3.05 11.49 -10.54
C ALA A 349 4.19 12.50 -10.72
N LEU A 350 4.04 13.44 -11.66
CA LEU A 350 5.00 14.52 -11.91
C LEU A 350 4.86 15.66 -10.89
N GLU A 351 3.62 16.07 -10.59
CA GLU A 351 3.34 17.28 -9.80
C GLU A 351 3.12 17.02 -8.31
N ALA A 352 2.57 15.85 -7.95
CA ALA A 352 2.15 15.52 -6.58
C ALA A 352 2.85 14.29 -5.98
N GLY A 353 3.79 13.67 -6.72
CA GLY A 353 4.52 12.50 -6.26
C GLY A 353 3.69 11.22 -6.20
N LEU A 354 2.57 11.14 -6.94
CA LEU A 354 1.79 9.91 -7.07
C LEU A 354 2.69 8.76 -7.59
N PRO A 355 2.75 7.62 -6.88
CA PRO A 355 3.26 6.36 -7.40
C PRO A 355 2.23 5.78 -8.38
N PRO A 356 2.52 5.73 -9.69
CA PRO A 356 1.52 5.31 -10.66
C PRO A 356 1.13 3.84 -10.48
N THR A 357 -0.11 3.52 -10.78
CA THR A 357 -0.60 2.13 -10.87
C THR A 357 -0.71 1.65 -12.31
N ARG A 358 -0.75 2.59 -13.27
CA ARG A 358 -0.69 2.29 -14.69
C ARG A 358 0.74 2.13 -15.18
N LEU A 359 1.05 0.97 -15.74
CA LEU A 359 2.38 0.58 -16.24
C LEU A 359 2.89 1.49 -17.36
N ASN A 360 1.99 2.03 -18.19
CA ASN A 360 2.38 2.92 -19.28
C ASN A 360 2.84 4.31 -18.80
N VAL A 361 2.55 4.71 -17.56
CA VAL A 361 3.14 5.93 -16.97
C VAL A 361 4.65 5.74 -16.76
N PHE A 362 5.08 4.55 -16.34
CA PHE A 362 6.51 4.25 -16.16
C PHE A 362 7.29 4.19 -17.47
N THR A 363 6.62 3.99 -18.60
CA THR A 363 7.25 3.95 -19.94
C THR A 363 7.10 5.26 -20.72
N ASP A 364 6.43 6.27 -20.16
CA ASP A 364 6.28 7.58 -20.77
C ASP A 364 7.59 8.39 -20.68
N ASP A 365 8.02 8.98 -21.79
CA ASP A 365 9.32 9.66 -21.89
C ASP A 365 9.44 10.88 -20.96
N ASP A 366 8.35 11.64 -20.77
CA ASP A 366 8.35 12.80 -19.88
C ASP A 366 8.46 12.37 -18.41
N TYR A 367 7.77 11.28 -18.05
CA TYR A 367 7.90 10.69 -16.71
C TYR A 367 9.31 10.13 -16.47
N LYS A 368 9.83 9.31 -17.38
CA LYS A 368 11.16 8.67 -17.25
C LYS A 368 12.28 9.70 -17.15
N SER A 369 12.24 10.76 -17.96
CA SER A 369 13.26 11.81 -17.95
C SER A 369 13.31 12.60 -16.64
N LYS A 370 12.18 12.70 -15.92
CA LYS A 370 12.05 13.43 -14.65
C LYS A 370 12.15 12.55 -13.39
N ARG A 371 12.08 11.23 -13.55
CA ARG A 371 12.06 10.26 -12.44
C ARG A 371 13.13 9.18 -12.63
N ARG A 372 14.33 9.46 -12.12
CA ARG A 372 15.50 8.55 -12.12
C ARG A 372 15.18 7.11 -11.70
N LEU A 373 14.28 6.94 -10.73
CA LEU A 373 13.94 5.63 -10.15
C LEU A 373 12.71 4.97 -10.79
N ALA A 374 12.19 5.51 -11.91
CA ALA A 374 10.99 4.99 -12.56
C ALA A 374 11.06 3.48 -12.84
N ASP A 375 12.14 3.00 -13.46
CA ASP A 375 12.29 1.58 -13.81
C ASP A 375 12.39 0.69 -12.55
N LYS A 376 13.07 1.15 -11.50
CA LYS A 376 13.19 0.41 -10.22
C LYS A 376 11.87 0.37 -9.46
N PHE A 377 11.11 1.46 -9.42
CA PHE A 377 9.78 1.46 -8.83
C PHE A 377 8.81 0.58 -9.59
N ARG A 378 8.88 0.58 -10.93
CA ARG A 378 8.10 -0.34 -11.76
C ARG A 378 8.40 -1.79 -11.41
N GLU A 379 9.67 -2.16 -11.27
CA GLU A 379 10.08 -3.51 -10.86
C GLU A 379 9.54 -3.87 -9.47
N ILE A 380 9.68 -2.97 -8.49
CA ILE A 380 9.18 -3.17 -7.12
C ILE A 380 7.66 -3.40 -7.13
N ILE A 381 6.90 -2.56 -7.84
CA ILE A 381 5.43 -2.67 -7.93
C ILE A 381 5.01 -3.99 -8.56
N LEU A 382 5.70 -4.43 -9.61
CA LEU A 382 5.41 -5.73 -10.27
C LEU A 382 5.69 -6.93 -9.35
N ASN A 383 6.56 -6.78 -8.36
CA ASN A 383 6.90 -7.82 -7.39
C ASN A 383 6.23 -7.63 -6.02
N ALA A 384 5.40 -6.59 -5.85
CA ALA A 384 4.75 -6.29 -4.59
C ALA A 384 3.57 -7.26 -4.34
N LYS A 385 3.45 -7.73 -3.10
CA LYS A 385 2.43 -8.70 -2.67
C LYS A 385 1.71 -8.21 -1.41
N PRO A 386 0.40 -8.48 -1.28
CA PRO A 386 -0.33 -8.08 -0.08
C PRO A 386 0.10 -8.95 1.11
N VAL A 387 0.28 -8.30 2.27
CA VAL A 387 0.56 -8.98 3.55
C VAL A 387 -0.58 -8.84 4.56
N ARG A 388 -1.49 -7.91 4.30
CA ARG A 388 -2.64 -7.51 5.14
C ARG A 388 -3.93 -8.00 4.49
N THR A 389 -3.97 -9.29 4.16
CA THR A 389 -4.98 -9.89 3.26
C THR A 389 -6.33 -10.13 3.93
N ASN A 390 -6.35 -10.25 5.26
CA ASN A 390 -7.60 -10.46 5.99
C ASN A 390 -8.41 -9.16 6.04
N PRO A 391 -9.71 -9.17 5.67
CA PRO A 391 -10.57 -7.99 5.70
C PRO A 391 -10.68 -7.30 7.08
N LEU A 392 -10.41 -8.04 8.17
CA LEU A 392 -10.44 -7.54 9.54
C LEU A 392 -9.09 -6.99 10.00
N TRP A 393 -8.11 -6.83 9.10
CA TRP A 393 -6.79 -6.32 9.46
C TRP A 393 -6.89 -4.99 10.23
N GLY A 394 -7.77 -4.08 9.80
CA GLY A 394 -8.01 -2.80 10.46
C GLY A 394 -8.43 -2.94 11.94
N ASP A 395 -9.11 -4.03 12.29
CA ASP A 395 -9.60 -4.28 13.65
C ASP A 395 -8.53 -4.91 14.57
N MET A 396 -7.46 -5.50 14.00
CA MET A 396 -6.41 -6.20 14.78
C MET A 396 -5.04 -5.50 14.75
N ALA A 397 -4.75 -4.68 13.74
CA ALA A 397 -3.40 -4.17 13.48
C ALA A 397 -2.78 -3.40 14.66
N GLU A 398 -3.60 -2.63 15.38
CA GLU A 398 -3.15 -1.81 16.50
C GLU A 398 -2.63 -2.66 17.67
N ASN A 399 -3.39 -3.70 18.04
CA ASN A 399 -3.03 -4.58 19.14
C ASN A 399 -1.90 -5.54 18.76
N VAL A 400 -1.93 -6.09 17.53
CA VAL A 400 -0.82 -6.86 16.96
C VAL A 400 0.47 -6.04 17.02
N GLY A 401 0.44 -4.80 16.55
CA GLY A 401 1.58 -3.91 16.58
C GLY A 401 2.04 -3.51 17.98
N THR A 402 1.12 -3.35 18.92
CA THR A 402 1.47 -3.12 20.33
C THR A 402 2.30 -4.26 20.92
N TYR A 403 1.93 -5.52 20.70
CA TYR A 403 2.72 -6.66 21.20
C TYR A 403 4.08 -6.78 20.50
N LEU A 404 4.12 -6.59 19.17
CA LEU A 404 5.39 -6.54 18.43
C LEU A 404 6.32 -5.45 18.95
N TYR A 405 5.77 -4.27 19.28
CA TYR A 405 6.53 -3.15 19.84
C TYR A 405 7.11 -3.48 21.21
N MET A 406 6.33 -4.11 22.10
CA MET A 406 6.82 -4.55 23.41
C MET A 406 7.97 -5.56 23.27
N GLY A 407 7.86 -6.51 22.34
CA GLY A 407 8.94 -7.44 22.02
C GLY A 407 10.19 -6.73 21.46
N LEU A 408 10.01 -5.80 20.52
CA LEU A 408 11.09 -5.00 19.94
C LEU A 408 11.87 -4.20 21.01
N LEU A 409 11.17 -3.68 22.02
CA LEU A 409 11.78 -2.96 23.14
C LEU A 409 12.36 -3.88 24.24
N GLY A 410 12.16 -5.19 24.13
CA GLY A 410 12.59 -6.16 25.17
C GLY A 410 11.76 -6.07 26.45
N GLN A 411 10.57 -5.46 26.41
CA GLN A 411 9.65 -5.43 27.55
C GLN A 411 9.04 -6.82 27.83
N ILE A 412 8.93 -7.64 26.79
CA ILE A 412 8.60 -9.07 26.82
C ILE A 412 9.52 -9.82 25.85
N SER A 413 9.61 -11.14 25.95
CA SER A 413 10.40 -11.94 24.98
C SER A 413 9.78 -11.87 23.58
N ALA A 414 10.57 -12.13 22.53
CA ALA A 414 10.01 -12.18 21.18
C ALA A 414 8.96 -13.29 21.04
N GLU A 415 9.17 -14.44 21.68
CA GLU A 415 8.20 -15.53 21.72
C GLU A 415 6.86 -15.09 22.35
N GLU A 416 6.91 -14.43 23.50
CA GLU A 416 5.70 -13.92 24.15
C GLU A 416 4.99 -12.87 23.29
N ALA A 417 5.73 -11.95 22.67
CA ALA A 417 5.19 -10.93 21.77
C ALA A 417 4.48 -11.56 20.56
N ILE A 418 5.10 -12.54 19.90
CA ILE A 418 4.52 -13.26 18.76
C ILE A 418 3.28 -14.05 19.17
N ASN A 419 3.31 -14.73 20.32
CA ASN A 419 2.16 -15.48 20.83
C ASN A 419 0.97 -14.55 21.11
N LYS A 420 1.17 -13.45 21.84
CA LYS A 420 0.10 -12.48 22.14
C LYS A 420 -0.43 -11.81 20.88
N ALA A 421 0.44 -11.43 19.94
CA ALA A 421 0.03 -10.88 18.66
C ALA A 421 -0.83 -11.87 17.87
N HIS A 422 -0.44 -13.15 17.83
CA HIS A 422 -1.21 -14.18 17.15
C HIS A 422 -2.56 -14.45 17.83
N GLU A 423 -2.61 -14.50 19.16
CA GLU A 423 -3.84 -14.66 19.94
C GLU A 423 -4.85 -13.54 19.63
N GLU A 424 -4.40 -12.30 19.49
CA GLU A 424 -5.26 -11.19 19.07
C GLU A 424 -5.82 -11.40 17.66
N MET A 425 -4.99 -11.85 16.70
CA MET A 425 -5.46 -12.17 15.36
C MET A 425 -6.52 -13.28 15.39
N VAL A 426 -6.32 -14.32 16.19
CA VAL A 426 -7.29 -15.43 16.37
C VAL A 426 -8.58 -14.93 17.01
N LYS A 427 -8.49 -14.07 18.04
CA LYS A 427 -9.64 -13.48 18.72
C LYS A 427 -10.52 -12.67 17.76
N VAL A 428 -9.92 -11.75 17.01
CA VAL A 428 -10.65 -10.90 16.05
C VAL A 428 -11.27 -11.75 14.93
N THR A 429 -10.54 -12.71 14.37
CA THR A 429 -11.05 -13.57 13.30
C THR A 429 -12.12 -14.56 13.76
N SER A 430 -12.15 -14.92 15.05
CA SER A 430 -13.14 -15.85 15.62
C SER A 430 -14.43 -15.17 16.06
N ALA A 431 -14.40 -13.87 16.41
CA ALA A 431 -15.56 -13.10 16.87
C ALA A 431 -16.69 -12.97 15.82
N ILE A 432 -16.45 -13.32 14.56
CA ILE A 432 -17.44 -13.31 13.47
C ILE A 432 -18.15 -14.68 13.32
N LYS A 433 -17.65 -15.73 13.99
CA LYS A 433 -18.26 -17.06 13.97
C LYS A 433 -19.43 -17.21 14.95
N SER A 434 -19.49 -16.36 15.98
CA SER A 434 -20.61 -16.19 16.92
C SER A 434 -21.52 -15.06 16.45
#